data_AF-A0A2C6ANH6-F1
#
_entry.id   AF-A0A2C6ANH6-F1
#
_cell.length_a   1.000
_cell.length_b   1.000
_cell.length_c   1.000
_cell.angle_alpha   90.00
_cell.angle_beta   90.00
_cell.angle_gamma   90.00
#
_symmetry.space_group_name_H-M   'P 1'
#
loop_
_entity.id
_entity.type
_entity.pdbx_description
1 polymer ?
#
loop_
_entity_poly.entity_id
_entity_poly.type
_entity_poly.pdbx_seq_one_letter_code
_entity_poly.pdbx_strand_id
1 'polypeptide(L)'
;MARNDCQGRAQHPGVLHLYIHVMEMWPTPEEAIAAANVLSTLYPDAGQLRHMPEHIYVLCGHYSKVKKASESAIHADEAYAAYASPDSFQVAMRCHDLHLMMSTCLFLGQCEPTMAATDRMRTILPA
;
A
#
# COMPACT_ATOMS: atom_id res chain seq x y z
N MET A 1 4.13 16.95 -10.38
CA MET A 1 2.65 16.74 -10.39
C MET A 1 1.91 17.94 -10.96
N ALA A 2 2.07 19.15 -10.40
CA ALA A 2 1.38 20.37 -10.83
C ALA A 2 1.36 20.66 -12.35
N ARG A 3 2.45 20.36 -13.07
CA ARG A 3 2.51 20.51 -14.54
C ARG A 3 1.56 19.57 -15.29
N ASN A 4 1.40 18.34 -14.83
CA ASN A 4 0.47 17.40 -15.44
C ASN A 4 -0.98 17.77 -15.05
N ASP A 5 -1.19 18.23 -13.82
CA ASP A 5 -2.51 18.66 -13.34
C ASP A 5 -3.02 19.87 -14.14
N CYS A 6 -2.19 20.89 -14.37
CA CYS A 6 -2.58 22.06 -15.17
C CYS A 6 -2.77 21.77 -16.66
N GLN A 7 -2.25 20.64 -17.14
CA GLN A 7 -2.40 20.16 -18.52
C GLN A 7 -3.47 19.07 -18.67
N GLY A 8 -4.14 18.68 -17.58
CA GLY A 8 -5.11 17.58 -17.57
C GLY A 8 -4.52 16.22 -17.96
N ARG A 9 -3.21 16.01 -17.76
CA ARG A 9 -2.50 14.79 -18.13
C ARG A 9 -2.48 13.80 -16.97
N ALA A 10 -2.58 12.51 -17.29
CA ALA A 10 -2.42 11.44 -16.30
C ALA A 10 -1.03 11.49 -15.65
N GLN A 11 -0.97 11.25 -14.35
CA GLN A 11 0.29 11.13 -13.63
C GLN A 11 0.94 9.78 -13.93
N HIS A 12 2.27 9.76 -14.07
CA HIS A 12 3.00 8.51 -14.28
C HIS A 12 3.12 7.75 -12.95
N PRO A 13 2.74 6.46 -12.86
CA PRO A 13 2.72 5.72 -11.60
C PRO A 13 4.08 5.65 -10.93
N GLY A 14 5.15 5.43 -11.71
CA GLY A 14 6.51 5.42 -11.17
C GLY A 14 6.97 6.74 -10.56
N VAL A 15 6.44 7.89 -11.04
CA VAL A 15 6.77 9.20 -10.46
C VAL A 15 6.02 9.40 -9.15
N LEU A 16 4.75 8.99 -9.09
CA LEU A 16 3.98 9.01 -7.85
C LEU A 16 4.60 8.10 -6.78
N HIS A 17 4.99 6.88 -7.18
CA HIS A 17 5.68 5.91 -6.33
C HIS A 17 6.95 6.50 -5.70
N LEU A 18 7.87 7.02 -6.52
CA LEU A 18 9.11 7.63 -6.04
C LEU A 18 8.85 8.86 -5.17
N TYR A 19 7.85 9.68 -5.53
CA TYR A 19 7.50 10.85 -4.73
C TYR A 19 6.98 10.46 -3.34
N ILE A 20 6.14 9.42 -3.24
CA ILE A 20 5.68 8.91 -1.95
C ILE A 20 6.87 8.47 -1.08
N HIS A 21 7.78 7.66 -1.62
CA HIS A 21 8.96 7.21 -0.87
C HIS A 21 9.86 8.35 -0.40
N VAL A 22 10.02 9.40 -1.20
CA VAL A 22 10.76 10.60 -0.77
C VAL A 22 10.06 11.27 0.42
N MET A 23 8.74 11.34 0.39
CA MET A 23 7.94 12.03 1.41
C MET A 23 7.78 11.24 2.72
N GLU A 24 7.97 9.92 2.69
CA GLU A 24 7.96 9.07 3.90
C GLU A 24 8.99 9.48 4.96
N MET A 25 10.15 9.95 4.52
CA MET A 25 11.24 10.37 5.41
C MET A 25 11.28 11.89 5.60
N TRP A 26 10.30 12.60 5.06
CA TRP A 26 10.25 14.06 5.08
C TRP A 26 9.48 14.59 6.30
N PRO A 27 9.78 15.79 6.83
CA PRO A 27 9.06 16.35 7.98
C PRO A 27 7.58 16.71 7.74
N THR A 28 7.15 16.82 6.47
CA THR A 28 5.78 17.18 6.07
C THR A 28 5.17 16.15 5.11
N PRO A 29 4.98 14.88 5.53
CA PRO A 29 4.44 13.82 4.67
C PRO A 29 3.04 14.13 4.12
N GLU A 30 2.26 14.99 4.79
CA GLU A 30 0.92 15.40 4.38
C GLU A 30 0.86 16.08 3.02
N GLU A 31 1.96 16.69 2.55
CA GLU A 31 2.05 17.25 1.20
C GLU A 31 1.86 16.19 0.11
N ALA A 32 2.16 14.93 0.43
CA ALA A 32 2.03 13.80 -0.49
C ALA A 32 0.62 13.20 -0.54
N ILE A 33 -0.33 13.63 0.30
CA ILE A 33 -1.67 13.03 0.36
C ILE A 33 -2.37 13.05 -1.00
N ALA A 34 -2.25 14.14 -1.76
CA ALA A 34 -2.84 14.22 -3.10
C ALA A 34 -2.24 13.17 -4.04
N ALA A 35 -0.93 12.95 -3.99
CA ALA A 35 -0.24 11.94 -4.76
C ALA A 35 -0.65 10.52 -4.37
N ALA A 36 -0.72 10.25 -3.07
CA ALA A 36 -1.20 8.98 -2.52
C ALA A 36 -2.63 8.67 -2.97
N ASN A 37 -3.54 9.65 -2.90
CA ASN A 37 -4.92 9.46 -3.36
C ASN A 37 -4.98 9.13 -4.87
N VAL A 38 -4.18 9.81 -5.71
CA VAL A 38 -4.13 9.51 -7.16
C VAL A 38 -3.59 8.11 -7.41
N LEU A 39 -2.50 7.71 -6.74
CA LEU A 39 -1.89 6.40 -6.97
C LEU A 39 -2.80 5.25 -6.51
N SER A 40 -3.61 5.46 -5.47
CA SER A 40 -4.47 4.42 -4.87
C SER A 40 -5.47 3.77 -5.83
N THR A 41 -5.82 4.46 -6.92
CA THR A 41 -6.81 3.99 -7.90
C THR A 41 -6.24 3.79 -9.31
N LEU A 42 -5.00 4.21 -9.57
CA LEU A 42 -4.46 4.33 -10.92
C LEU A 42 -4.15 2.96 -11.56
N TYR A 43 -3.68 1.99 -10.78
CA TYR A 43 -3.32 0.64 -11.26
C TYR A 43 -3.89 -0.43 -10.34
N PRO A 44 -5.13 -0.88 -10.60
CA PRO A 44 -5.83 -1.79 -9.69
C PRO A 44 -5.21 -3.19 -9.59
N ASP A 45 -4.50 -3.67 -10.60
CA ASP A 45 -3.98 -5.04 -10.57
C ASP A 45 -2.55 -5.11 -10.02
N ALA A 46 -1.98 -3.97 -9.59
CA ALA A 46 -0.63 -3.88 -9.06
C ALA A 46 -0.66 -3.68 -7.53
N GLY A 47 -0.58 -4.78 -6.77
CA GLY A 47 -0.62 -4.74 -5.30
C GLY A 47 0.40 -3.77 -4.70
N GLN A 48 1.66 -3.84 -5.16
CA GLN A 48 2.71 -2.89 -4.75
C GLN A 48 2.30 -1.42 -4.94
N LEU A 49 1.68 -1.06 -6.07
CA LEU A 49 1.27 0.34 -6.31
C LEU A 49 0.05 0.73 -5.47
N ARG A 50 -0.83 -0.22 -5.17
CA ARG A 50 -1.95 -0.01 -4.24
C ARG A 50 -1.51 0.14 -2.79
N HIS A 51 -0.40 -0.50 -2.43
CA HIS A 51 0.21 -0.40 -1.12
C HIS A 51 0.82 0.98 -0.88
N MET A 52 1.51 1.54 -1.87
CA MET A 52 2.27 2.79 -1.71
C MET A 52 1.56 3.94 -0.99
N PRO A 53 0.28 4.28 -1.28
CA PRO A 53 -0.46 5.31 -0.55
C PRO A 53 -0.48 5.14 0.99
N GLU A 54 -0.44 3.89 1.46
CA GLU A 54 -0.48 3.54 2.89
C GLU A 54 0.66 4.17 3.67
N HIS A 55 1.85 4.25 3.07
CA HIS A 55 3.04 4.86 3.65
C HIS A 55 2.81 6.32 4.04
N ILE A 56 2.02 7.08 3.27
CA ILE A 56 1.65 8.46 3.62
C ILE A 56 0.47 8.47 4.60
N TYR A 57 -0.55 7.65 4.34
CA TYR A 57 -1.75 7.64 5.17
C TYR A 57 -1.44 7.28 6.63
N VAL A 58 -0.53 6.34 6.89
CA VAL A 58 -0.15 5.94 8.25
C VAL A 58 0.57 7.08 8.98
N LEU A 59 1.48 7.79 8.30
CA LEU A 59 2.22 8.93 8.87
C LEU A 59 1.28 10.11 9.18
N CYS A 60 0.22 10.28 8.41
CA CYS A 60 -0.79 11.32 8.62
C CYS A 60 -1.96 10.88 9.54
N GLY A 61 -1.90 9.68 10.15
CA GLY A 61 -2.94 9.17 11.05
C GLY A 61 -4.26 8.77 10.38
N HIS A 62 -4.26 8.59 9.05
CA HIS A 62 -5.43 8.16 8.28
C HIS A 62 -5.58 6.62 8.27
N TYR A 63 -5.62 6.00 9.44
CA TYR A 63 -5.60 4.53 9.59
C TYR A 63 -6.74 3.80 8.86
N SER A 64 -7.95 4.38 8.84
CA SER A 64 -9.06 3.80 8.07
C SER A 64 -8.82 3.80 6.55
N LYS A 65 -8.01 4.73 6.02
CA LYS A 65 -7.60 4.71 4.62
C LYS A 65 -6.51 3.66 4.38
N VAL A 66 -5.56 3.52 5.31
CA VAL A 66 -4.54 2.48 5.25
C VAL A 66 -5.21 1.11 5.14
N LYS A 67 -6.10 0.76 6.08
CA LYS A 67 -6.81 -0.53 6.08
C LYS A 67 -7.48 -0.85 4.73
N LYS A 68 -8.17 0.13 4.14
CA LYS A 68 -8.84 -0.04 2.83
C LYS A 68 -7.84 -0.25 1.68
N ALA A 69 -6.72 0.48 1.71
CA ALA A 69 -5.67 0.29 0.72
C ALA A 69 -5.00 -1.09 0.89
N SER A 70 -4.74 -1.53 2.14
CA SER A 70 -4.13 -2.84 2.39
C SER A 70 -5.05 -3.97 1.92
N GLU A 71 -6.36 -3.89 2.19
CA GLU A 71 -7.34 -4.85 1.66
C GLU A 71 -7.30 -4.93 0.13
N SER A 72 -7.14 -3.78 -0.54
CA SER A 72 -7.08 -3.71 -1.99
C SER A 72 -5.75 -4.24 -2.55
N ALA A 73 -4.63 -3.98 -1.87
CA ALA A 73 -3.30 -4.44 -2.25
C ALA A 73 -3.17 -5.96 -2.08
N ILE A 74 -3.59 -6.48 -0.92
CA ILE A 74 -3.66 -7.92 -0.61
C ILE A 74 -4.51 -8.66 -1.65
N HIS A 75 -5.67 -8.09 -2.02
CA HIS A 75 -6.52 -8.68 -3.05
C HIS A 75 -5.84 -8.78 -4.42
N ALA A 76 -5.15 -7.72 -4.84
CA ALA A 76 -4.41 -7.70 -6.11
C ALA A 76 -3.25 -8.71 -6.10
N ASP A 77 -2.50 -8.77 -5.01
CA ASP A 77 -1.39 -9.70 -4.85
C ASP A 77 -1.84 -11.15 -4.82
N GLU A 78 -3.02 -11.45 -4.27
CA GLU A 78 -3.62 -12.79 -4.30
C GLU A 78 -4.04 -13.21 -5.69
N ALA A 79 -4.65 -12.29 -6.46
CA ALA A 79 -4.98 -12.54 -7.85
C ALA A 79 -3.71 -12.86 -8.66
N TYR A 80 -2.62 -12.14 -8.41
CA TYR A 80 -1.32 -12.42 -9.05
C TYR A 80 -0.71 -13.74 -8.58
N ALA A 81 -0.76 -14.05 -7.28
CA ALA A 81 -0.25 -15.30 -6.72
C ALA A 81 -0.97 -16.55 -7.26
N ALA A 82 -2.26 -16.43 -7.60
CA ALA A 82 -3.01 -17.50 -8.22
C ALA A 82 -2.59 -17.76 -9.69
N TYR A 83 -2.05 -16.74 -10.35
CA TYR A 83 -1.60 -16.80 -11.74
C TYR A 83 -0.13 -17.22 -11.88
N ALA A 84 0.75 -16.68 -11.03
CA ALA A 84 2.20 -16.87 -11.11
C ALA A 84 2.74 -17.60 -9.88
N SER A 85 3.77 -18.42 -10.07
CA SER A 85 4.48 -19.05 -8.95
C SER A 85 5.16 -17.98 -8.08
N PRO A 86 5.04 -18.03 -6.74
CA PRO A 86 5.69 -17.08 -5.84
C PRO A 86 7.21 -17.16 -5.99
N ASP A 87 7.85 -16.04 -6.32
CA ASP A 87 9.28 -15.86 -6.11
C ASP A 87 9.53 -15.12 -4.78
N SER A 88 10.80 -14.94 -4.41
CA SER A 88 11.15 -14.28 -3.16
C SER A 88 10.68 -12.82 -3.09
N PHE A 89 10.58 -12.15 -4.24
CA PHE A 89 10.12 -10.77 -4.30
C PHE A 89 8.62 -10.70 -4.02
N GLN A 90 7.83 -11.57 -4.66
CA GLN A 90 6.39 -11.67 -4.48
C GLN A 90 6.00 -12.03 -3.04
N VAL A 91 6.76 -12.92 -2.40
CA VAL A 91 6.60 -13.23 -0.97
C VAL A 91 6.87 -11.98 -0.12
N ALA A 92 7.94 -11.24 -0.41
CA ALA A 92 8.28 -10.03 0.34
C ALA A 92 7.21 -8.94 0.23
N MET A 93 6.67 -8.69 -0.97
CA MET A 93 5.63 -7.66 -1.17
C MET A 93 4.34 -8.01 -0.41
N ARG A 94 3.92 -9.27 -0.46
CA ARG A 94 2.73 -9.73 0.30
C ARG A 94 2.89 -9.63 1.81
N CYS A 95 4.09 -9.97 2.29
CA CYS A 95 4.43 -9.80 3.70
C CYS A 95 4.44 -8.33 4.11
N HIS A 96 4.90 -7.44 3.23
CA HIS A 96 4.92 -5.98 3.44
C HIS A 96 3.51 -5.40 3.57
N ASP A 97 2.59 -5.78 2.67
CA ASP A 97 1.17 -5.40 2.74
C ASP A 97 0.52 -5.84 4.05
N LEU A 98 0.72 -7.10 4.43
CA LEU A 98 0.17 -7.65 5.67
C LEU A 98 0.76 -6.98 6.91
N HIS A 99 2.05 -6.61 6.88
CA HIS A 99 2.71 -5.93 7.98
C HIS A 99 2.07 -4.57 8.29
N LEU A 100 1.75 -3.80 7.25
CA LEU A 100 1.16 -2.49 7.42
C LEU A 100 -0.34 -2.58 7.78
N MET A 101 -1.06 -3.58 7.25
CA MET A 101 -2.42 -3.93 7.69
C MET A 101 -2.47 -4.25 9.18
N MET A 102 -1.57 -5.11 9.67
CA MET A 102 -1.49 -5.48 11.09
C MET A 102 -1.24 -4.25 11.97
N SER A 103 -0.23 -3.45 11.63
CA SER A 103 0.14 -2.24 12.37
C SER A 103 -1.04 -1.26 12.44
N THR A 104 -1.73 -1.08 11.31
CA THR A 104 -2.91 -0.20 11.21
C THR A 104 -4.09 -0.70 12.03
N CYS A 105 -4.38 -2.00 11.97
CA CYS A 105 -5.47 -2.59 12.76
C CYS A 105 -5.21 -2.47 14.26
N LEU A 106 -3.95 -2.56 14.70
CA LEU A 106 -3.58 -2.25 16.10
C LEU A 106 -3.88 -0.79 16.47
N PHE A 107 -3.52 0.18 15.62
CA PHE A 107 -3.85 1.60 15.86
C PHE A 107 -5.38 1.85 15.90
N LEU A 108 -6.16 1.06 15.16
CA LEU A 108 -7.63 1.11 15.17
C LEU A 108 -8.27 0.34 16.34
N GLY A 109 -7.48 -0.36 17.17
CA GLY A 109 -8.00 -1.22 18.25
C GLY A 109 -8.71 -2.48 17.75
N GLN A 110 -8.41 -2.93 16.53
CA GLN A 110 -9.09 -4.05 15.88
C GLN A 110 -8.29 -5.36 16.02
N CYS A 111 -8.62 -6.15 17.04
CA CYS A 111 -7.92 -7.40 17.34
C CYS A 111 -8.12 -8.48 16.28
N GLU A 112 -9.37 -8.77 15.90
CA GLU A 112 -9.70 -9.84 14.96
C GLU A 112 -9.02 -9.68 13.58
N PRO A 113 -9.08 -8.50 12.91
CA PRO A 113 -8.34 -8.28 11.67
C PRO A 113 -6.82 -8.38 11.81
N THR A 114 -6.26 -7.96 12.96
CA THR A 114 -4.82 -8.07 13.23
C THR A 114 -4.39 -9.53 13.27
N MET A 115 -5.14 -10.37 13.99
CA MET A 115 -4.86 -11.81 14.08
C MET A 115 -4.99 -12.49 12.71
N ALA A 116 -6.04 -12.16 11.96
CA ALA A 116 -6.24 -12.70 10.61
C ALA A 116 -5.07 -12.37 9.67
N ALA A 117 -4.58 -11.13 9.67
CA ALA A 117 -3.42 -10.74 8.89
C ALA A 117 -2.12 -11.44 9.35
N THR A 118 -1.97 -11.63 10.66
CA THR A 118 -0.82 -12.35 11.25
C THR A 118 -0.79 -13.81 10.80
N ASP A 119 -1.92 -14.50 10.90
CA ASP A 119 -2.03 -15.90 10.48
C ASP A 119 -1.80 -16.04 8.97
N ARG A 120 -2.28 -15.07 8.18
CA ARG A 120 -2.04 -15.04 6.73
C ARG A 120 -0.57 -14.82 6.37
N MET A 121 0.15 -13.97 7.10
CA MET A 121 1.58 -13.78 6.89
C MET A 121 2.37 -15.06 7.18
N ARG A 122 1.95 -15.81 8.21
CA ARG A 122 2.59 -17.08 8.60
C ARG A 122 2.47 -18.15 7.52
N THR A 123 1.40 -18.15 6.72
CA THR A 123 1.25 -19.13 5.62
C THR A 123 2.05 -18.77 4.37
N ILE A 124 2.48 -17.51 4.24
CA ILE A 124 3.24 -17.02 3.08
C ILE A 124 4.75 -17.15 3.31
N LEU A 125 5.21 -17.00 4.55
CA LEU A 125 6.62 -17.14 4.89
C LEU A 125 7.09 -18.60 4.71
N PRO A 126 8.28 -18.83 4.14
CA PRO A 126 8.88 -20.16 4.08
C PRO A 126 9.20 -20.68 5.49
N ALA A 127 9.15 -21.99 5.65
CA ALA A 127 9.43 -22.70 6.91
C ALA A 127 10.91 -22.67 7.32
#